data_AF-C6X936-F1
#
_entry.id   AF-C6X936-F1
#
_cell.length_a   1.000
_cell.length_b   1.000
_cell.length_c   1.000
_cell.angle_alpha   90.00
_cell.angle_beta   90.00
_cell.angle_gamma   90.00
#
_symmetry.space_group_name_H-M   'P 1'
#
loop_
_entity.id
_entity.type
_entity.pdbx_description
1 polymer ?
#
loop_
_entity_poly.entity_id
_entity_poly.type
_entity_poly.pdbx_seq_one_letter_code
_entity_poly.pdbx_strand_id
1 'polypeptide(L)'
;MMCLSLIAAGADMQIVAVTKKDQDLLFASGNTLRISVERMFEVGIYEGVAEVARIRFEALSSLNNLELPPLYRLSAASVTAAMPREQLADAGRAAIALFQYYTNGSVRVPDDMQATLALT
;
A
#
# COMPACT_ATOMS: atom_id res chain seq x y z
N MET A 1 17.21 -19.76 3.70
CA MET A 1 17.42 -19.03 4.97
C MET A 1 17.49 -17.54 4.65
N MET A 2 16.40 -16.81 4.86
CA MET A 2 16.36 -15.35 5.06
C MET A 2 14.95 -14.98 5.51
N CYS A 3 14.74 -14.97 6.83
CA CYS A 3 13.68 -14.18 7.45
C CYS A 3 14.16 -12.72 7.47
N LEU A 4 13.30 -11.78 7.07
CA LEU A 4 12.96 -10.54 7.80
C LEU A 4 12.25 -9.57 6.86
N SER A 5 11.00 -9.23 7.21
CA SER A 5 10.54 -7.83 7.26
C SER A 5 9.14 -7.79 7.86
N LEU A 6 9.07 -7.85 9.20
CA LEU A 6 7.89 -7.47 9.96
C LEU A 6 7.74 -5.94 9.84
N ILE A 7 7.12 -5.47 8.76
CA ILE A 7 6.62 -4.10 8.68
C ILE A 7 5.36 -4.08 9.54
N ALA A 8 5.36 -3.23 10.57
CA ALA A 8 4.37 -3.21 11.64
C ALA A 8 2.93 -3.25 11.11
N ALA A 9 2.37 -4.44 11.13
CA ALA A 9 0.96 -4.70 11.02
C ALA A 9 0.39 -4.71 12.46
N GLY A 10 -0.86 -4.29 12.64
CA GLY A 10 -1.55 -4.51 13.91
C GLY A 10 -1.45 -6.00 14.33
N ALA A 11 -1.76 -6.31 15.59
CA ALA A 11 -1.59 -7.66 16.15
C ALA A 11 -2.27 -8.80 15.33
N ASP A 12 -3.14 -8.44 14.38
CA ASP A 12 -3.96 -9.33 13.54
C ASP A 12 -3.58 -9.36 12.05
N MET A 13 -2.44 -8.79 11.63
CA MET A 13 -1.95 -8.90 10.26
C MET A 13 -0.44 -9.22 10.22
N GLN A 14 0.00 -9.97 9.21
CA GLN A 14 1.40 -10.24 8.91
C GLN A 14 1.68 -9.85 7.46
N ILE A 15 2.83 -9.19 7.23
CA ILE A 15 3.30 -8.83 5.90
C ILE A 15 4.38 -9.82 5.45
N VAL A 16 4.22 -10.38 4.25
CA VAL A 16 5.19 -11.28 3.62
C VAL A 16 5.68 -10.64 2.32
N ALA A 17 6.95 -10.25 2.28
CA ALA A 17 7.56 -9.72 1.07
C ALA A 17 7.75 -10.84 0.03
N VAL A 18 7.15 -10.66 -1.16
CA VAL A 18 7.30 -11.59 -2.29
C VAL A 18 8.35 -11.06 -3.25
N THR A 19 8.25 -9.78 -3.63
CA THR A 19 9.24 -9.06 -4.43
C THR A 19 9.41 -7.64 -3.90
N LYS A 20 10.29 -6.83 -4.51
CA LYS A 20 10.40 -5.40 -4.19
C LYS A 20 9.07 -4.64 -4.40
N LYS A 21 8.23 -5.11 -5.32
CA LYS A 21 6.98 -4.47 -5.72
C LYS A 21 5.74 -5.24 -5.28
N ASP A 22 5.88 -6.43 -4.69
CA ASP A 22 4.77 -7.32 -4.35
C ASP A 22 4.89 -7.79 -2.90
N GLN A 23 3.79 -7.71 -2.15
CA GLN A 23 3.69 -8.25 -0.80
C GLN A 23 2.35 -8.94 -0.60
N ASP A 24 2.34 -9.98 0.22
CA ASP A 24 1.13 -10.63 0.70
C ASP A 24 0.83 -10.15 2.13
N LEU A 25 -0.43 -9.86 2.39
CA LEU A 25 -0.99 -9.46 3.68
C LEU A 25 -1.82 -10.63 4.20
N LEU A 26 -1.31 -11.28 5.23
CA LEU A 26 -1.95 -12.42 5.88
C LEU A 26 -2.69 -11.92 7.11
N PHE A 27 -4.01 -11.93 7.07
CA PHE A 27 -4.84 -11.53 8.21
C PHE A 27 -5.13 -12.72 9.13
N ALA A 28 -5.22 -12.47 10.43
CA ALA A 28 -5.56 -13.50 11.43
C ALA A 28 -6.95 -14.13 11.19
N SER A 29 -7.83 -13.43 10.48
CA SER A 29 -9.13 -13.94 10.00
C SER A 29 -9.01 -15.08 8.96
N GLY A 30 -7.81 -15.33 8.44
CA GLY A 30 -7.57 -16.27 7.34
C GLY A 30 -7.66 -15.63 5.96
N ASN A 31 -8.10 -14.36 5.85
CA ASN A 31 -8.07 -13.65 4.58
C ASN A 31 -6.62 -13.36 4.15
N THR A 32 -6.36 -13.42 2.84
CA THR A 32 -5.07 -13.07 2.25
C THR A 32 -5.29 -12.07 1.14
N LEU A 33 -4.65 -10.90 1.26
CA LEU A 33 -4.63 -9.91 0.20
C LEU A 33 -3.23 -9.81 -0.39
N ARG A 34 -3.13 -9.59 -1.70
CA ARG A 34 -1.88 -9.23 -2.36
C ARG A 34 -1.89 -7.74 -2.65
N ILE A 35 -0.81 -7.05 -2.32
CA ILE A 35 -0.55 -5.67 -2.77
C ILE A 35 0.59 -5.66 -3.79
N SER A 36 0.43 -4.87 -4.85
CA SER A 36 1.41 -4.80 -5.93
C SER A 36 1.57 -3.38 -6.46
N VAL A 37 2.81 -2.89 -6.59
CA VAL A 37 3.10 -1.65 -7.31
C VAL A 37 2.95 -1.89 -8.81
N GLU A 38 1.97 -1.22 -9.41
CA GLU A 38 1.64 -1.24 -10.82
C GLU A 38 1.95 0.10 -11.49
N ARG A 39 2.28 0.07 -12.79
CA ARG A 39 2.36 1.28 -13.66
C ARG A 39 3.10 2.48 -13.02
N MET A 40 4.14 2.21 -12.23
CA MET A 40 5.03 3.15 -11.55
C MET A 40 4.42 4.02 -10.43
N PHE A 41 3.14 4.39 -10.48
CA PHE A 41 2.48 5.25 -9.49
C PHE A 41 1.15 4.70 -8.97
N GLU A 42 0.90 3.41 -9.15
CA GLU A 42 -0.33 2.77 -8.67
C GLU A 42 0.03 1.61 -7.76
N VAL A 43 -0.79 1.36 -6.76
CA VAL A 43 -0.75 0.12 -5.99
C VAL A 43 -2.13 -0.53 -6.08
N GLY A 44 -2.16 -1.73 -6.65
CA GLY A 44 -3.35 -2.57 -6.66
C GLY A 44 -3.40 -3.43 -5.41
N ILE A 45 -4.61 -3.65 -4.89
CA ILE A 45 -4.91 -4.54 -3.77
C ILE A 45 -5.84 -5.62 -4.31
N TYR A 46 -5.46 -6.89 -4.15
CA TYR A 46 -6.12 -8.04 -4.76
C TYR A 46 -6.51 -9.08 -3.72
N GLU A 47 -7.69 -9.65 -3.88
CA GLU A 47 -8.11 -10.89 -3.23
C GLU A 47 -8.11 -11.99 -4.29
N GLY A 48 -7.11 -12.87 -4.24
CA GLY A 48 -6.81 -13.79 -5.34
C GLY A 48 -6.49 -13.05 -6.64
N VAL A 49 -7.37 -13.15 -7.64
CA VAL A 49 -7.23 -12.46 -8.94
C VAL A 49 -8.13 -11.22 -9.07
N ALA A 50 -8.99 -10.96 -8.09
CA ALA A 50 -9.94 -9.86 -8.11
C ALA A 50 -9.33 -8.60 -7.50
N GLU A 51 -9.38 -7.48 -8.21
CA GLU A 51 -8.98 -6.18 -7.66
C GLU A 51 -10.07 -5.66 -6.71
N VAL A 52 -9.71 -5.47 -5.45
CA VAL A 52 -10.62 -4.99 -4.39
C VAL A 52 -10.41 -3.51 -4.07
N ALA A 53 -9.20 -3.00 -4.29
CA ALA A 53 -8.91 -1.58 -4.20
C ALA A 53 -7.70 -1.20 -5.07
N ARG A 54 -7.61 0.09 -5.41
CA ARG A 54 -6.48 0.69 -6.11
C ARG A 54 -6.16 2.04 -5.51
N ILE A 55 -4.88 2.30 -5.28
CA ILE A 55 -4.36 3.57 -4.81
C ILE A 55 -3.48 4.17 -5.89
N ARG A 56 -3.67 5.46 -6.17
CA ARG A 56 -2.87 6.23 -7.12
C ARG A 56 -2.07 7.30 -6.40
N PHE A 57 -0.84 7.46 -6.86
CA PHE A 57 0.10 8.46 -6.39
C PHE A 57 0.40 9.48 -7.48
N GLU A 58 0.76 10.68 -7.06
CA GLU A 58 1.25 11.73 -7.94
C GLU A 58 2.57 12.25 -7.39
N ALA A 59 3.57 12.41 -8.27
CA ALA A 59 4.85 12.99 -7.91
C ALA A 59 4.70 14.51 -7.69
N LEU A 60 5.15 14.99 -6.54
CA LEU A 60 5.20 16.41 -6.20
C LEU A 60 6.60 17.01 -6.38
N SER A 61 7.62 16.19 -6.57
CA SER A 61 8.99 16.61 -6.83
C SER A 61 9.49 16.06 -8.17
N SER A 62 10.58 16.64 -8.67
CA SER A 62 11.31 16.05 -9.79
C SER A 62 11.82 14.66 -9.41
N LEU A 63 11.57 13.67 -10.27
CA LEU A 63 12.07 12.30 -10.10
C LEU A 63 13.50 12.12 -10.61
N ASN A 64 14.06 13.14 -11.26
CA ASN A 64 15.40 13.13 -11.83
C ASN A 64 16.45 13.73 -10.88
N ASN A 65 16.05 14.20 -9.70
CA ASN A 65 16.98 14.72 -8.71
C ASN A 65 17.42 13.59 -7.78
N LEU A 66 18.66 13.12 -7.94
CA LEU A 66 19.23 12.02 -7.14
C LEU A 66 19.65 12.46 -5.73
N GLU A 67 19.71 13.77 -5.46
CA GLU A 67 20.13 14.31 -4.16
C GLU A 67 18.96 14.39 -3.17
N LEU A 68 17.72 14.34 -3.65
CA LEU A 68 16.51 14.47 -2.85
C LEU A 68 15.62 13.23 -3.00
N PRO A 69 15.20 12.59 -1.89
CA PRO A 69 14.17 11.56 -1.95
C PRO A 69 12.90 12.09 -2.60
N PRO A 70 12.27 11.34 -3.52
CA PRO A 70 11.08 11.79 -4.20
C PRO A 70 9.91 11.97 -3.23
N LEU A 71 9.12 13.01 -3.46
CA LEU A 71 7.92 13.32 -2.71
C LEU A 71 6.69 13.02 -3.55
N TYR A 72 5.73 12.31 -2.96
CA TYR A 72 4.47 11.95 -3.58
C TYR A 72 3.29 12.42 -2.73
N ARG A 73 2.12 12.53 -3.37
CA ARG A 73 0.82 12.56 -2.68
C ARG A 73 -0.05 11.39 -3.13
N LEU A 74 -0.90 10.91 -2.23
CA LEU A 74 -2.02 10.06 -2.62
C LEU A 74 -3.03 10.94 -3.36
N SER A 75 -3.29 10.64 -4.63
CA SER A 75 -4.12 11.46 -5.53
C SER A 75 -5.50 10.87 -5.78
N ALA A 76 -5.64 9.55 -5.67
CA ALA A 76 -6.92 8.87 -5.71
C ALA A 76 -6.87 7.51 -5.01
N ALA A 77 -7.99 7.08 -4.46
CA ALA A 77 -8.22 5.72 -4.03
C ALA A 77 -9.59 5.26 -4.52
N SER A 78 -9.69 4.02 -5.00
CA SER A 78 -10.95 3.37 -5.36
C SER A 78 -11.07 2.05 -4.62
N VAL A 79 -12.24 1.77 -4.05
CA VAL A 79 -12.57 0.52 -3.38
C VAL A 79 -13.75 -0.09 -4.12
N THR A 80 -13.57 -1.31 -4.64
CA THR A 80 -14.50 -1.98 -5.56
C THR A 80 -15.22 -3.15 -4.91
N ALA A 81 -14.68 -3.70 -3.82
CA ALA A 81 -15.29 -4.77 -3.06
C ALA A 81 -15.60 -4.33 -1.62
N ALA A 82 -16.67 -4.89 -1.06
CA ALA A 82 -16.98 -4.70 0.36
C ALA A 82 -15.97 -5.50 1.18
N MET A 83 -15.10 -4.81 1.92
CA MET A 83 -14.18 -5.42 2.87
C MET A 83 -14.35 -4.80 4.26
N PRO A 84 -14.00 -5.50 5.34
CA PRO A 84 -14.04 -4.93 6.68
C PRO A 84 -13.20 -3.65 6.75
N ARG A 85 -13.74 -2.61 7.39
CA ARG A 85 -13.11 -1.29 7.47
C ARG A 85 -11.66 -1.35 7.98
N GLU A 86 -11.41 -2.19 8.97
CA GLU A 86 -10.06 -2.39 9.55
C GLU A 86 -9.10 -3.04 8.56
N GLN A 87 -9.54 -4.06 7.82
CA GLN A 87 -8.73 -4.69 6.78
C GLN A 87 -8.40 -3.73 5.64
N LEU A 88 -9.36 -2.86 5.26
CA LEU A 88 -9.11 -1.80 4.28
C LEU A 88 -8.05 -0.81 4.79
N ALA A 89 -8.14 -0.41 6.06
CA ALA A 89 -7.18 0.50 6.68
C ALA A 89 -5.77 -0.09 6.71
N ASP A 90 -5.64 -1.33 7.17
CA ASP A 90 -4.37 -2.05 7.23
C ASP A 90 -3.77 -2.27 5.84
N ALA A 91 -4.59 -2.70 4.87
CA ALA A 91 -4.16 -2.85 3.47
C ALA A 91 -3.74 -1.51 2.86
N GLY A 92 -4.46 -0.43 3.14
CA GLY A 92 -4.13 0.92 2.70
C GLY A 92 -2.79 1.40 3.28
N ARG A 93 -2.54 1.18 4.57
CA ARG A 93 -1.26 1.50 5.22
C ARG A 93 -0.12 0.69 4.63
N ALA A 94 -0.31 -0.61 4.43
CA ALA A 94 0.69 -1.49 3.84
C ALA A 94 0.99 -1.09 2.38
N ALA A 95 -0.02 -0.75 1.59
CA ALA A 95 0.16 -0.28 0.21
C ALA A 95 0.96 1.03 0.13
N ILE A 96 0.68 2.00 1.01
CA ILE A 96 1.46 3.24 1.10
C ILE A 96 2.91 2.94 1.50
N ALA A 97 3.13 2.09 2.50
CA ALA A 97 4.46 1.70 2.96
C ALA A 97 5.25 0.97 1.87
N LEU A 98 4.62 0.05 1.14
CA LEU A 98 5.21 -0.63 -0.01
C LEU A 98 5.63 0.38 -1.08
N PHE A 99 4.78 1.36 -1.38
CA PHE A 99 5.10 2.38 -2.38
C PHE A 99 6.27 3.27 -1.96
N GLN A 100 6.31 3.71 -0.69
CA GLN A 100 7.45 4.44 -0.11
C GLN A 100 8.75 3.63 -0.22
N TYR A 101 8.70 2.34 0.15
CA TYR A 101 9.85 1.44 0.03
C TYR A 101 10.30 1.24 -1.43
N TYR A 102 9.35 1.04 -2.34
CA TYR A 102 9.63 0.80 -3.76
C TYR A 102 10.34 2.00 -4.40
N THR A 103 9.85 3.21 -4.11
CA THR A 103 10.34 4.47 -4.67
C THR A 103 11.49 5.12 -3.88
N ASN A 104 11.78 4.61 -2.67
CA ASN A 104 12.63 5.29 -1.69
C ASN A 104 12.15 6.74 -1.42
N GLY A 105 10.83 6.94 -1.39
CA GLY A 105 10.19 8.24 -1.33
C GLY A 105 9.32 8.44 -0.10
N SER A 106 8.83 9.68 0.05
CA SER A 106 7.84 10.04 1.07
C SER A 106 6.47 10.24 0.45
N VAL A 107 5.41 9.89 1.16
CA VAL A 107 4.02 10.06 0.71
C VAL A 107 3.27 10.98 1.67
N ARG A 108 2.57 11.97 1.12
CA ARG A 108 1.55 12.75 1.84
C ARG A 108 0.18 12.16 1.57
N VAL A 109 -0.64 12.01 2.62
CA VAL A 109 -1.99 11.48 2.52
C VAL A 109 -2.98 12.58 2.92
N PRO A 110 -3.71 13.18 1.96
CA PRO A 110 -4.78 14.15 2.24
C PRO A 110 -5.89 13.58 3.14
N ASP A 111 -6.58 14.42 3.91
CA ASP A 111 -7.60 13.97 4.88
C ASP A 111 -8.79 13.24 4.23
N ASP A 112 -9.21 13.68 3.04
CA ASP A 112 -10.24 13.02 2.23
C ASP A 112 -9.81 11.62 1.79
N MET A 113 -8.52 11.43 1.52
CA MET A 113 -7.95 10.12 1.20
C MET A 113 -7.81 9.23 2.43
N GLN A 114 -7.49 9.81 3.59
CA GLN A 114 -7.49 9.08 4.86
C GLN A 114 -8.89 8.52 5.17
N ALA A 115 -9.94 9.31 4.94
CA ALA A 115 -11.31 8.84 5.09
C ALA A 115 -11.66 7.70 4.11
N THR A 116 -11.26 7.82 2.84
CA THR A 116 -11.54 6.83 1.79
C THR A 116 -10.92 5.47 2.09
N LEU A 117 -9.69 5.46 2.62
CA LEU A 117 -8.97 4.25 3.01
C LEU A 117 -9.19 3.86 4.48
N ALA A 118 -10.14 4.50 5.17
CA ALA A 118 -10.43 4.27 6.58
C ALA A 118 -9.20 4.35 7.51
N LEU A 119 -8.23 5.23 7.19
CA LEU A 119 -6.98 5.37 7.94
C LEU A 119 -7.12 6.08 9.28
N THR A 120 -8.26 6.72 9.52
CA THR A 120 -8.61 7.49 10.74
C THR A 120 -9.11 6.61 11.87
#